data_AF-A0A379ACZ6-F1
#
_entry.id   AF-A0A379ACZ6-F1
#
_cell.length_a   1.000
_cell.length_b   1.000
_cell.length_c   1.000
_cell.angle_alpha   90.00
_cell.angle_beta   90.00
_cell.angle_gamma   90.00
#
_symmetry.space_group_name_H-M   'P 1'
#
loop_
_entity.id
_entity.type
_entity.pdbx_description
1 polymer ?
#
loop_
_entity_poly.entity_id
_entity_poly.type
_entity_poly.pdbx_seq_one_letter_code
_entity_poly.pdbx_strand_id
1 'polypeptide(L)'
;MSRTIMLIPTGTSVGLTSVSLGVIRAMERKGVRLSVFKPIAQPRTGGDTPDQTTTIIRKNSSIPAAEPLQMSRVESLLGSNQQDVLMEEIISRYHANTQNAEVVLVEGLVPTRKHQFANALNYEIAKTLNAEIVFVMALGNDSPAQLKERIELTQSSFGGQKNKNITGRDHQ
;
A
#
# COMPACT_ATOMS: atom_id res chain seq x y z
N MET A 1 -6.51 13.18 14.30
CA MET A 1 -5.58 12.24 13.62
C MET A 1 -6.03 12.10 12.19
N SER A 2 -5.08 11.97 11.25
CA SER A 2 -5.40 11.61 9.87
C SER A 2 -5.94 10.19 9.79
N ARG A 3 -6.89 9.95 8.89
CA ARG A 3 -7.36 8.60 8.56
C ARG A 3 -6.38 7.95 7.60
N THR A 4 -5.77 6.84 7.97
CA THR A 4 -4.81 6.13 7.11
C THR A 4 -5.50 5.01 6.36
N ILE A 5 -5.45 5.03 5.03
CA ILE A 5 -5.99 3.99 4.17
C ILE A 5 -4.84 3.40 3.37
N MET A 6 -4.62 2.09 3.48
CA MET A 6 -3.60 1.37 2.74
C MET A 6 -4.23 0.51 1.64
N LEU A 7 -3.85 0.78 0.40
CA LEU A 7 -4.20 -0.03 -0.75
C LEU A 7 -3.23 -1.21 -0.84
N ILE A 8 -3.75 -2.43 -0.68
CA ILE A 8 -2.95 -3.65 -0.71
C ILE A 8 -3.33 -4.48 -1.95
N PRO A 9 -2.42 -4.65 -2.92
CA PRO A 9 -2.68 -5.47 -4.09
C PRO A 9 -2.74 -6.96 -3.73
N THR A 10 -3.70 -7.70 -4.28
CA THR A 10 -3.81 -9.16 -4.06
C THR A 10 -2.97 -9.98 -5.04
N GLY A 11 -2.30 -9.32 -5.98
CA GLY A 11 -1.53 -9.97 -7.04
C GLY A 11 -0.86 -8.97 -7.97
N THR A 12 -0.17 -9.51 -8.97
CA THR A 12 0.37 -8.72 -10.09
C THR A 12 -0.76 -8.25 -11.02
N SER A 13 -0.52 -7.15 -11.75
CA SER A 13 -1.45 -6.66 -12.79
C SER A 13 -2.84 -6.25 -12.30
N VAL A 14 -3.01 -5.98 -11.00
CA VAL A 14 -4.27 -5.48 -10.42
C VAL A 14 -4.53 -3.99 -10.68
N GLY A 15 -3.62 -3.32 -11.40
CA GLY A 15 -3.75 -1.90 -11.71
C GLY A 15 -3.54 -0.97 -10.51
N LEU A 16 -2.76 -1.38 -9.50
CA LEU A 16 -2.59 -0.65 -8.23
C LEU A 16 -2.31 0.85 -8.45
N THR A 17 -1.32 1.22 -9.27
CA THR A 17 -1.01 2.62 -9.57
C THR A 17 -2.21 3.37 -10.17
N SER A 18 -2.97 2.74 -11.07
CA SER A 18 -4.16 3.36 -11.67
C SER A 18 -5.26 3.57 -10.64
N VAL A 19 -5.47 2.60 -9.75
CA VAL A 19 -6.42 2.70 -8.63
C VAL A 19 -5.99 3.81 -7.68
N SER A 20 -4.72 3.85 -7.27
CA SER A 20 -4.17 4.92 -6.43
C SER A 20 -4.41 6.30 -7.03
N LEU A 21 -4.08 6.50 -8.31
CA LEU A 21 -4.29 7.77 -9.01
C LEU A 21 -5.79 8.14 -9.10
N GLY A 22 -6.67 7.16 -9.34
CA GLY A 22 -8.11 7.36 -9.35
C GLY A 22 -8.64 7.81 -8.00
N VAL A 23 -8.20 7.16 -6.91
CA VAL A 23 -8.56 7.53 -5.53
C VAL A 23 -8.05 8.93 -5.20
N ILE A 24 -6.78 9.22 -5.52
CA ILE A 24 -6.19 10.56 -5.34
C ILE A 24 -7.05 11.61 -6.02
N ARG A 25 -7.38 11.40 -7.31
CA ARG A 25 -8.17 12.35 -8.08
C ARG A 25 -9.58 12.54 -7.53
N ALA A 26 -10.21 11.48 -7.03
CA ALA A 26 -11.52 11.55 -6.42
C ALA A 26 -11.51 12.34 -5.09
N MET A 27 -10.47 12.17 -4.28
CA MET A 27 -10.29 12.91 -3.03
C MET A 27 -10.00 14.40 -3.27
N GLU A 28 -9.14 14.72 -4.24
CA GLU A 28 -8.87 16.10 -4.67
C GLU A 28 -10.14 16.83 -5.10
N ARG A 29 -10.98 16.19 -5.92
CA ARG A 29 -12.25 16.77 -6.39
C ARG A 29 -13.23 17.05 -5.26
N LYS A 30 -13.11 16.34 -4.14
CA LYS A 30 -13.91 16.56 -2.92
C LYS A 30 -13.28 17.56 -1.95
N GLY A 31 -12.13 18.14 -2.28
CA GLY A 31 -11.42 19.09 -1.42
C GLY A 31 -10.80 18.48 -0.16
N VAL A 32 -10.63 17.16 -0.12
CA VAL A 32 -10.02 16.46 1.02
C VAL A 32 -8.51 16.76 1.05
N ARG A 33 -7.97 17.18 2.19
CA ARG A 33 -6.52 17.32 2.37
C ARG A 33 -5.85 15.95 2.42
N LEU A 34 -5.40 15.48 1.26
CA LEU A 34 -4.76 14.19 1.08
C LEU A 34 -3.22 14.32 1.17
N SER A 35 -2.57 13.35 1.81
CA SER A 35 -1.15 13.06 1.61
C SER A 35 -1.01 11.65 1.05
N VAL A 36 -0.03 11.43 0.16
CA VAL A 36 0.25 10.11 -0.39
C VAL A 36 1.58 9.61 0.15
N PHE A 37 1.58 8.36 0.59
CA PHE A 37 2.75 7.72 1.14
C PHE A 37 2.99 6.38 0.47
N LYS A 38 4.11 6.24 -0.23
CA LYS A 38 4.58 4.94 -0.70
C LYS A 38 5.75 4.53 0.20
N PRO A 39 5.61 3.48 1.04
CA PRO A 39 6.65 3.14 2.00
C PRO A 39 7.93 2.65 1.32
N ILE A 40 7.79 1.85 0.26
CA ILE A 40 8.89 1.13 -0.39
C ILE A 40 8.76 1.26 -1.90
N ALA A 41 9.89 1.56 -2.55
CA ALA A 41 9.98 1.77 -3.99
C ALA A 41 9.90 0.42 -4.70
N GLN A 42 9.13 0.35 -5.78
CA GLN A 42 9.05 -0.85 -6.60
C GLN A 42 9.08 -0.48 -8.10
N PRO A 43 10.22 0.03 -8.59
CA PRO A 43 10.34 0.46 -9.97
C PRO A 43 10.18 -0.72 -10.94
N ARG A 44 9.49 -0.50 -12.07
CA ARG A 44 9.26 -1.54 -13.08
C ARG A 44 10.55 -2.08 -13.71
N THR A 45 11.57 -1.24 -13.81
CA THR A 45 12.89 -1.59 -14.36
C THR A 45 13.80 -2.27 -13.33
N GLY A 46 13.37 -2.36 -12.06
CA GLY A 46 14.21 -2.82 -10.97
C GLY A 46 15.30 -1.82 -10.57
N GLY A 47 16.14 -2.24 -9.62
CA GLY A 47 17.20 -1.42 -9.03
C GLY A 47 16.67 -0.24 -8.20
N ASP A 48 17.56 0.70 -7.90
CA ASP A 48 17.26 1.87 -7.06
C ASP A 48 16.85 3.09 -7.90
N THR A 49 15.98 2.83 -8.90
CA THR A 49 15.40 3.87 -9.75
C THR A 49 14.15 4.49 -9.10
N PRO A 50 13.79 5.75 -9.43
CA PRO A 50 12.62 6.40 -8.85
C PRO A 50 11.33 5.60 -9.05
N ASP A 51 10.49 5.55 -8.03
CA ASP A 51 9.20 4.88 -8.13
C ASP A 51 8.26 5.62 -9.10
N GLN A 52 7.58 4.86 -9.96
CA GLN A 52 6.72 5.42 -10.99
C GLN A 52 5.50 6.13 -10.41
N THR A 53 4.84 5.55 -9.40
CA THR A 53 3.65 6.16 -8.79
C THR A 53 4.03 7.50 -8.16
N THR A 54 5.09 7.53 -7.34
CA THR A 54 5.58 8.76 -6.70
C THR A 54 5.97 9.82 -7.74
N THR A 55 6.66 9.41 -8.80
CA THR A 55 7.05 10.31 -9.90
C THR A 55 5.83 10.92 -10.60
N ILE A 56 4.80 10.12 -10.89
CA ILE A 56 3.57 10.60 -11.53
C ILE A 56 2.84 11.60 -10.63
N ILE A 57 2.68 11.29 -9.35
CA ILE A 57 1.98 12.15 -8.39
C ILE A 57 2.65 13.51 -8.28
N ARG A 58 3.98 13.54 -8.11
CA ARG A 58 4.74 14.79 -7.99
C ARG A 58 4.72 15.65 -9.25
N LYS A 59 4.65 15.04 -10.43
CA LYS A 59 4.56 15.77 -11.71
C LYS A 59 3.18 16.36 -11.96
N ASN A 60 2.12 15.75 -11.45
CA ASN A 60 0.74 16.06 -11.83
C ASN A 60 -0.12 16.64 -10.70
N SER A 61 0.41 16.75 -9.48
CA SER A 61 -0.32 17.28 -8.32
C SER A 61 0.63 18.02 -7.37
N SER A 62 0.08 18.91 -6.55
CA SER A 62 0.79 19.54 -5.43
C SER A 62 0.72 18.73 -4.14
N ILE A 63 0.29 17.46 -4.21
CA ILE A 63 0.11 16.60 -3.05
C ILE A 63 1.48 16.23 -2.47
N PRO A 64 1.68 16.36 -1.14
CA PRO A 64 2.88 15.87 -0.49
C PRO A 64 3.06 14.36 -0.72
N ALA A 65 4.21 13.97 -1.28
CA ALA A 65 4.57 12.59 -1.53
C ALA A 65 6.00 12.33 -1.07
N ALA A 66 6.19 11.53 -0.02
CA ALA A 66 7.50 11.19 0.52
C ALA A 66 8.35 10.37 -0.48
N GLU A 67 9.67 10.45 -0.34
CA GLU A 67 10.55 9.50 -1.02
C GLU A 67 10.44 8.11 -0.37
N PRO A 68 10.12 7.07 -1.15
CA PRO A 68 10.05 5.70 -0.64
C PRO A 68 11.43 5.16 -0.25
N LEU A 69 11.45 4.14 0.61
CA LEU A 69 12.65 3.34 0.86
C LEU A 69 13.05 2.54 -0.39
N GLN A 70 14.34 2.48 -0.67
CA GLN A 70 14.86 1.64 -1.75
C GLN A 70 14.70 0.15 -1.42
N MET A 71 14.40 -0.67 -2.42
CA MET A 71 14.23 -2.11 -2.22
C MET A 71 15.51 -2.77 -1.70
N SER A 72 16.68 -2.31 -2.14
CA SER A 72 17.98 -2.79 -1.66
C SER A 72 18.16 -2.62 -0.15
N ARG A 73 17.73 -1.48 0.40
CA ARG A 73 17.72 -1.24 1.85
C ARG A 73 16.76 -2.17 2.58
N VAL A 74 15.56 -2.38 2.03
CA VAL A 74 14.57 -3.30 2.59
C VAL A 74 15.09 -4.73 2.62
N GLU A 75 15.63 -5.22 1.51
CA GLU A 75 16.21 -6.56 1.41
C GLU A 75 17.38 -6.74 2.40
N SER A 76 18.23 -5.73 2.56
CA SER A 76 19.34 -5.75 3.52
C SER A 76 18.86 -5.86 4.98
N LEU A 77 17.84 -5.09 5.37
CA LEU A 77 17.27 -5.12 6.72
C LEU A 77 16.57 -6.45 6.99
N LEU A 78 15.77 -6.94 6.06
CA LEU A 78 15.09 -8.24 6.19
C LEU A 78 16.10 -9.40 6.24
N GLY A 79 17.11 -9.38 5.38
CA GLY A 79 18.19 -10.39 5.37
C GLY A 79 19.03 -10.40 6.64
N SER A 80 19.08 -9.28 7.37
CA SER A 80 19.76 -9.14 8.67
C SER A 80 18.83 -9.34 9.87
N ASN A 81 17.57 -9.76 9.64
CA ASN A 81 16.54 -9.91 10.67
C ASN A 81 16.24 -8.63 11.45
N GLN A 82 16.34 -7.46 10.80
CA GLN A 82 16.13 -6.12 11.36
C GLN A 82 14.78 -5.53 10.92
N GLN A 83 13.70 -6.32 11.01
CA GLN A 83 12.37 -5.86 10.63
C GLN A 83 11.88 -4.70 11.50
N ASP A 84 12.21 -4.68 12.79
CA ASP A 84 11.82 -3.60 13.70
C ASP A 84 12.41 -2.25 13.27
N VAL A 85 13.69 -2.26 12.84
CA VAL A 85 14.36 -1.08 12.28
C VAL A 85 13.67 -0.64 10.99
N LEU A 86 13.28 -1.58 10.12
CA LEU A 86 12.52 -1.27 8.90
C LEU A 86 11.18 -0.60 9.24
N MET A 87 10.46 -1.09 10.24
CA MET A 87 9.20 -0.49 10.67
C MET A 87 9.41 0.92 11.23
N GLU A 88 10.46 1.12 12.04
CA GLU A 88 10.81 2.45 12.58
C GLU A 88 11.14 3.46 11.47
N GLU A 89 11.94 3.06 10.47
CA GLU A 89 12.23 3.91 9.30
C GLU A 89 10.95 4.30 8.55
N ILE A 90 10.00 3.37 8.40
CA ILE A 90 8.70 3.62 7.75
C ILE A 90 7.85 4.59 8.58
N ILE A 91 7.77 4.40 9.90
CA ILE A 91 7.03 5.30 10.82
C ILE A 91 7.58 6.72 10.74
N SER A 92 8.91 6.87 10.81
CA SER A 92 9.57 8.17 10.77
C SER A 92 9.25 8.93 9.48
N ARG A 93 9.36 8.25 8.32
CA ARG A 93 9.01 8.82 7.01
C ARG A 93 7.52 9.14 6.88
N TYR A 94 6.66 8.27 7.42
CA TYR A 94 5.22 8.48 7.44
C TYR A 94 4.88 9.78 8.19
N HIS A 95 5.37 9.96 9.42
CA HIS A 95 5.08 11.16 10.21
C HIS A 95 5.63 12.45 9.60
N ALA A 96 6.81 12.39 8.97
CA ALA A 96 7.40 13.55 8.30
C ALA A 96 6.54 14.09 7.14
N ASN A 97 5.74 13.24 6.48
CA ASN A 97 4.98 13.60 5.27
C ASN A 97 3.46 13.78 5.50
N THR A 98 2.96 13.54 6.71
CA THR A 98 1.50 13.38 6.93
C THR A 98 0.90 14.36 7.94
N GLN A 99 1.70 15.29 8.50
CA GLN A 99 1.27 16.13 9.63
C GLN A 99 0.01 16.97 9.39
N ASN A 100 -0.24 17.40 8.15
CA ASN A 100 -1.37 18.30 7.81
C ASN A 100 -2.50 17.61 7.03
N ALA A 101 -2.44 16.29 6.87
CA ALA A 101 -3.41 15.54 6.07
C ALA A 101 -4.66 15.17 6.89
N GLU A 102 -5.82 15.16 6.24
CA GLU A 102 -7.04 14.54 6.75
C GLU A 102 -7.05 13.05 6.47
N VAL A 103 -6.57 12.68 5.27
CA VAL A 103 -6.44 11.30 4.82
C VAL A 103 -5.02 11.06 4.35
N VAL A 104 -4.45 9.92 4.72
CA VAL A 104 -3.20 9.43 4.14
C VAL A 104 -3.50 8.20 3.32
N LEU A 105 -3.23 8.26 2.02
CA LEU A 105 -3.29 7.11 1.14
C LEU A 105 -1.93 6.43 1.09
N VAL A 106 -1.86 5.21 1.57
CA VAL A 106 -0.66 4.38 1.56
C VAL A 106 -0.73 3.39 0.39
N GLU A 107 0.25 3.41 -0.50
CA GLU A 107 0.36 2.41 -1.57
C GLU A 107 1.25 1.24 -1.14
N GLY A 108 0.66 0.04 -1.03
CA GLY A 108 1.37 -1.18 -0.66
C GLY A 108 2.27 -1.74 -1.76
N LEU A 109 3.09 -2.71 -1.40
CA LEU A 109 3.95 -3.45 -2.32
C LEU A 109 3.16 -4.45 -3.15
N VAL A 110 3.49 -4.57 -4.45
CA VAL A 110 2.92 -5.62 -5.30
C VAL A 110 3.65 -6.94 -5.02
N PRO A 111 2.94 -8.02 -4.68
CA PRO A 111 3.55 -9.33 -4.52
C PRO A 111 4.05 -9.83 -5.88
N THR A 112 5.31 -10.25 -5.92
CA THR A 112 5.96 -10.78 -7.13
C THR A 112 6.79 -12.00 -6.77
N ARG A 113 7.20 -12.79 -7.77
CA ARG A 113 8.09 -13.95 -7.52
C ARG A 113 9.42 -13.58 -6.86
N LYS A 114 9.93 -12.37 -7.16
CA LYS A 114 11.16 -11.83 -6.57
C LYS A 114 10.96 -11.35 -5.13
N HIS A 115 9.79 -10.79 -4.82
CA HIS A 115 9.48 -10.21 -3.51
C HIS A 115 8.33 -10.97 -2.86
N GLN A 116 8.56 -12.24 -2.50
CA GLN A 116 7.53 -13.09 -1.86
C GLN A 116 7.17 -12.61 -0.45
N PHE A 117 8.06 -11.85 0.20
CA PHE A 117 7.82 -11.22 1.50
C PHE A 117 6.80 -10.07 1.45
N ALA A 118 6.38 -9.61 0.27
CA ALA A 118 5.56 -8.40 0.12
C ALA A 118 4.23 -8.46 0.89
N ASN A 119 3.54 -9.60 0.92
CA ASN A 119 2.25 -9.72 1.64
C ASN A 119 2.43 -9.59 3.15
N ALA A 120 3.39 -10.31 3.72
CA ALA A 120 3.72 -10.22 5.14
C ALA A 120 4.16 -8.80 5.50
N LEU A 121 5.03 -8.19 4.68
CA LEU A 121 5.50 -6.84 4.90
C LEU A 121 4.38 -5.79 4.78
N ASN A 122 3.48 -5.94 3.81
CA ASN A 122 2.30 -5.07 3.70
C ASN A 122 1.41 -5.16 4.95
N TYR A 123 1.23 -6.35 5.51
CA TYR A 123 0.46 -6.52 6.74
C TYR A 123 1.11 -5.84 7.94
N GLU A 124 2.43 -6.02 8.12
CA GLU A 124 3.17 -5.39 9.22
C GLU A 124 3.20 -3.86 9.08
N ILE A 125 3.35 -3.33 7.86
CA ILE A 125 3.25 -1.89 7.61
C ILE A 125 1.84 -1.39 7.95
N ALA A 126 0.79 -2.06 7.47
CA ALA A 126 -0.59 -1.65 7.74
C ALA A 126 -0.89 -1.63 9.24
N LYS A 127 -0.44 -2.65 9.97
CA LYS A 127 -0.58 -2.74 11.43
C LYS A 127 0.21 -1.62 12.12
N THR A 128 1.46 -1.42 11.73
CA THR A 128 2.36 -0.41 12.30
C THR A 128 1.82 1.01 12.12
N LEU A 129 1.24 1.30 10.97
CA LEU A 129 0.63 2.61 10.65
C LEU A 129 -0.83 2.73 11.12
N ASN A 130 -1.37 1.69 11.78
CA ASN A 130 -2.78 1.56 12.12
C ASN A 130 -3.72 1.91 10.94
N ALA A 131 -3.38 1.38 9.76
CA ALA A 131 -4.06 1.68 8.51
C ALA A 131 -5.28 0.79 8.28
N GLU A 132 -6.35 1.39 7.76
CA GLU A 132 -7.45 0.66 7.15
C GLU A 132 -6.99 0.01 5.86
N ILE A 133 -7.23 -1.28 5.72
CA ILE A 133 -6.83 -2.07 4.56
C ILE A 133 -7.96 -2.08 3.54
N VAL A 134 -7.62 -1.72 2.30
CA VAL A 134 -8.47 -1.88 1.13
C VAL A 134 -7.72 -2.76 0.13
N PHE A 135 -8.25 -3.94 -0.15
CA PHE A 135 -7.66 -4.83 -1.14
C PHE A 135 -7.92 -4.34 -2.56
N VAL A 136 -6.89 -4.39 -3.40
CA VAL A 136 -6.98 -4.09 -4.82
C VAL A 136 -6.77 -5.37 -5.60
N MET A 137 -7.82 -5.77 -6.34
CA MET A 137 -7.85 -7.03 -7.07
C MET A 137 -8.39 -6.83 -8.48
N ALA A 138 -7.90 -7.65 -9.41
CA ALA A 138 -8.47 -7.75 -10.75
C ALA A 138 -9.45 -8.92 -10.79
N LEU A 139 -10.60 -8.71 -11.44
CA LEU A 139 -11.59 -9.76 -11.67
C LEU A 139 -10.98 -10.94 -12.46
N GLY A 140 -10.13 -10.64 -13.44
CA GLY A 140 -9.54 -11.66 -14.32
C GLY A 140 -10.62 -12.47 -15.03
N ASN A 141 -10.45 -13.79 -15.06
CA ASN A 141 -11.42 -14.75 -15.60
C ASN A 141 -12.20 -15.49 -14.48
N ASP A 142 -12.16 -14.98 -13.25
CA ASP A 142 -12.80 -15.67 -12.14
C ASP A 142 -14.31 -15.56 -12.24
N SER A 143 -14.98 -16.67 -11.95
CA SER A 143 -16.40 -16.65 -11.61
C SER A 143 -16.63 -15.91 -10.27
N PRO A 144 -17.85 -15.44 -9.99
CA PRO A 144 -18.17 -14.81 -8.70
C PRO A 144 -17.80 -15.67 -7.47
N ALA A 145 -17.95 -17.00 -7.58
CA ALA A 145 -17.58 -17.93 -6.49
C ALA A 145 -16.06 -17.97 -6.27
N GLN A 146 -15.28 -18.06 -7.34
CA GLN A 146 -13.81 -18.06 -7.27
C GLN A 146 -13.27 -16.72 -6.76
N LEU A 147 -13.91 -15.61 -7.15
CA LEU A 147 -13.58 -14.29 -6.63
C LEU A 147 -13.81 -14.22 -5.11
N LYS A 148 -14.96 -14.71 -4.64
CA LYS A 148 -15.29 -14.78 -3.21
C LYS A 148 -14.26 -15.59 -2.43
N GLU A 149 -13.92 -16.79 -2.91
CA GLU A 149 -12.91 -17.64 -2.29
C GLU A 149 -11.55 -16.92 -2.21
N ARG A 150 -11.14 -16.22 -3.28
CA ARG A 150 -9.89 -15.46 -3.28
C ARG A 150 -9.92 -14.29 -2.31
N ILE A 151 -11.07 -13.61 -2.16
CA ILE A 151 -11.26 -12.57 -1.14
C ILE A 151 -11.06 -13.17 0.26
N GLU A 152 -11.71 -14.30 0.56
CA GLU A 152 -11.62 -14.98 1.85
C GLU A 152 -10.18 -15.44 2.16
N LEU A 153 -9.48 -16.03 1.18
CA LEU A 153 -8.07 -16.42 1.30
C LEU A 153 -7.17 -15.21 1.56
N THR A 154 -7.39 -14.11 0.84
CA THR A 154 -6.62 -12.88 1.05
C THR A 154 -6.87 -12.34 2.46
N GLN A 155 -8.13 -12.26 2.91
CA GLN A 155 -8.45 -11.82 4.27
C GLN A 155 -7.77 -12.67 5.33
N SER A 156 -7.75 -14.00 5.15
CA SER A 156 -7.11 -14.93 6.10
C SER A 156 -5.61 -14.62 6.30
N SER A 157 -4.92 -14.22 5.22
CA SER A 157 -3.50 -13.86 5.25
C SER A 157 -3.21 -12.54 5.96
N PHE A 158 -4.23 -11.71 6.20
CA PHE A 158 -4.14 -10.41 6.88
C PHE A 158 -4.89 -10.42 8.23
N GLY A 159 -4.86 -11.56 8.95
CA GLY A 159 -5.46 -11.70 10.28
C GLY A 159 -6.93 -12.16 10.28
N GLY A 160 -7.48 -12.49 9.11
CA GLY A 160 -8.82 -13.04 8.93
C GLY A 160 -9.95 -12.11 9.38
N GLN A 161 -11.13 -12.68 9.68
CA GLN A 161 -12.31 -11.92 10.12
C GLN A 161 -12.10 -11.13 11.42
N LYS A 162 -11.08 -11.49 12.21
CA LYS A 162 -10.73 -10.81 13.46
C LYS A 162 -10.01 -9.47 13.23
N ASN A 163 -9.45 -9.23 12.04
CA ASN A 163 -8.83 -7.95 11.73
C ASN A 163 -9.90 -6.89 11.41
N LYS A 164 -10.12 -5.97 12.37
CA LYS A 164 -11.10 -4.88 12.27
C LYS A 164 -10.69 -3.80 11.27
N ASN A 165 -9.42 -3.77 10.83
CA ASN A 165 -8.92 -2.76 9.93
C ASN A 165 -9.21 -3.08 8.45
N ILE A 166 -9.72 -4.27 8.11
CA ILE A 166 -10.11 -4.61 6.72
C ILE A 166 -11.50 -4.05 6.42
N THR A 167 -11.60 -3.14 5.43
CA THR A 167 -12.84 -2.44 5.04
C THR A 167 -13.37 -2.90 3.67
N GLY A 168 -14.65 -2.64 3.37
CA GLY A 168 -15.28 -3.02 2.08
C GLY A 168 -15.74 -4.48 2.00
N ARG A 169 -16.22 -5.04 3.11
CA ARG A 169 -16.77 -6.40 3.15
C ARG A 169 -18.11 -6.46 2.40
N ASP A 170 -18.35 -7.54 1.67
CA ASP A 170 -19.71 -7.90 1.26
C ASP A 170 -20.52 -8.16 2.54
N HIS A 171 -21.41 -7.25 2.87
CA HIS A 171 -22.46 -7.50 3.84
C HIS A 171 -23.47 -8.45 3.19
N GLN A 172 -23.48 -9.70 3.63
CA GLN A 172 -24.67 -10.55 3.49
C GLN A 172 -25.74 -10.07 4.46
#